data_AF-A0A2E5AZJ6-F1
#
_entry.id   AF-A0A2E5AZJ6-F1
#
_cell.length_a   1.000
_cell.length_b   1.000
_cell.length_c   1.000
_cell.angle_alpha   90.00
_cell.angle_beta   90.00
_cell.angle_gamma   90.00
#
_symmetry.space_group_name_H-M   'P 1'
#
loop_
_entity.id
_entity.type
_entity.pdbx_description
1 polymer ?
#
loop_
_entity_poly.entity_id
_entity_poly.type
_entity_poly.pdbx_seq_one_letter_code
_entity_poly.pdbx_strand_id
1 'polypeptide(L)'
;MNDHFQIKHQDHLKLYVLVKDTIKFEDLMNRKQIPFYSDINEQPNTAEGIRYFILDTDRKRVDKLLVENDIIASTETISNHDFRDQKKLYKVYVWVAISIILLICIGFIIEVFLNK
;
A
#
# COMPACT_ATOMS: atom_id res chain seq x y z
N MET A 1 -20.08 12.72 -11.45
CA MET A 1 -21.51 12.62 -11.10
C MET A 1 -21.73 11.16 -10.68
N ASN A 2 -22.24 10.94 -9.48
CA ASN A 2 -22.04 9.71 -8.70
C ASN A 2 -23.20 8.71 -8.95
N ASP A 3 -23.13 7.95 -10.05
CA ASP A 3 -24.22 7.05 -10.49
C ASP A 3 -24.37 5.76 -9.67
N HIS A 4 -23.52 5.55 -8.66
CA HIS A 4 -23.47 4.31 -7.90
C HIS A 4 -23.65 4.47 -6.38
N PHE A 5 -24.20 5.61 -5.93
CA PHE A 5 -24.54 5.84 -4.52
C PHE A 5 -25.33 4.69 -3.87
N GLN A 6 -26.13 3.98 -4.67
CA GLN A 6 -26.94 2.84 -4.25
C GLN A 6 -26.10 1.70 -3.66
N ILE A 7 -24.84 1.53 -4.09
CA ILE A 7 -23.93 0.49 -3.59
C ILE A 7 -23.70 0.63 -2.08
N LYS A 8 -23.65 1.87 -1.57
CA LYS A 8 -23.47 2.13 -0.13
C LYS A 8 -24.65 1.62 0.72
N HIS A 9 -25.83 1.50 0.14
CA HIS A 9 -27.05 1.05 0.82
C HIS A 9 -27.37 -0.44 0.61
N GLN A 10 -26.53 -1.14 -0.13
CA GLN A 10 -26.60 -2.58 -0.36
C GLN A 10 -25.49 -3.31 0.40
N ASP A 11 -25.48 -4.64 0.37
CA ASP A 11 -24.34 -5.42 0.87
C ASP A 11 -23.10 -5.09 0.05
N HIS A 12 -22.13 -4.46 0.71
CA HIS A 12 -20.95 -3.92 0.07
C HIS A 12 -19.67 -4.24 0.85
N LEU A 13 -18.60 -4.41 0.09
CA LEU A 13 -17.25 -4.39 0.58
C LEU A 13 -16.74 -2.95 0.63
N LYS A 14 -16.14 -2.58 1.76
CA LYS A 14 -15.30 -1.38 1.84
C LYS A 14 -13.86 -1.76 1.51
N LEU A 15 -13.34 -1.15 0.47
CA LEU A 15 -11.99 -1.35 -0.02
C LEU A 15 -11.23 -0.04 0.10
N TYR A 16 -10.05 -0.07 0.69
CA TYR A 16 -9.18 1.08 0.84
C TYR A 16 -8.01 0.89 -0.10
N VAL A 17 -7.90 1.71 -1.15
CA VAL A 17 -6.83 1.64 -2.14
C VAL A 17 -5.79 2.71 -1.83
N LEU A 18 -4.51 2.34 -1.86
CA LEU A 18 -3.44 3.29 -1.58
C LEU A 18 -3.44 4.41 -2.65
N VAL A 19 -3.19 5.66 -2.23
CA VAL A 19 -3.26 6.86 -3.11
C VAL A 19 -2.36 6.73 -4.35
N LYS A 20 -1.25 5.99 -4.24
CA LYS A 20 -0.34 5.75 -5.38
C LYS A 20 -0.95 4.86 -6.47
N ASP A 21 -1.91 4.02 -6.11
CA ASP A 21 -2.52 3.02 -7.00
C ASP A 21 -3.95 3.41 -7.44
N THR A 22 -4.51 4.51 -6.94
CA THR A 22 -5.92 4.87 -7.18
C THR A 22 -6.28 5.10 -8.65
N ILE A 23 -5.42 5.79 -9.41
CA ILE A 23 -5.66 6.01 -10.84
C ILE A 23 -5.72 4.67 -11.59
N LYS A 24 -4.83 3.75 -11.25
CA LYS A 24 -4.77 2.41 -11.85
C LYS A 24 -5.99 1.58 -11.47
N PHE A 25 -6.42 1.67 -10.22
CA PHE A 25 -7.64 1.02 -9.74
C PHE A 25 -8.88 1.51 -10.49
N GLU A 26 -9.10 2.83 -10.57
CA GLU A 26 -10.28 3.39 -11.22
C GLU A 26 -10.32 3.06 -12.72
N ASP A 27 -9.19 3.17 -13.43
CA ASP A 27 -9.08 2.75 -14.83
C ASP A 27 -9.41 1.26 -15.00
N LEU A 28 -8.90 0.39 -14.12
CA LEU A 28 -9.17 -1.05 -14.17
C LEU A 28 -10.65 -1.37 -13.94
N MET A 29 -11.26 -0.77 -12.93
CA MET A 29 -12.69 -0.97 -12.62
C MET A 29 -13.57 -0.49 -13.77
N ASN A 30 -13.27 0.69 -14.33
CA ASN A 30 -13.99 1.24 -15.49
C ASN A 30 -13.88 0.33 -16.72
N ARG A 31 -12.67 -0.15 -17.06
CA ARG A 31 -12.44 -1.06 -18.19
C ARG A 31 -13.16 -2.39 -18.04
N LYS A 32 -13.25 -2.90 -16.81
CA LYS A 32 -13.94 -4.16 -16.49
C LYS A 32 -15.43 -3.98 -16.23
N GLN A 33 -15.94 -2.75 -16.33
CA GLN A 33 -17.32 -2.37 -16.06
C GLN A 33 -17.78 -2.85 -14.67
N ILE A 34 -16.90 -2.72 -13.68
CA ILE A 34 -17.22 -3.05 -12.29
C ILE A 34 -17.69 -1.75 -11.64
N PRO A 35 -18.95 -1.69 -11.17
CA PRO A 35 -19.47 -0.48 -10.54
C PRO A 35 -18.84 -0.30 -9.16
N PHE A 36 -18.42 0.92 -8.88
CA PHE A 36 -17.83 1.31 -7.60
C PHE A 36 -18.34 2.70 -7.20
N TYR A 37 -18.31 2.99 -5.91
CA TYR A 37 -18.66 4.29 -5.37
C TYR A 37 -17.55 4.81 -4.46
N SER A 38 -17.21 6.10 -4.57
CA SER A 38 -16.37 6.80 -3.61
C SER A 38 -16.95 8.18 -3.31
N ASP A 39 -16.75 8.63 -2.08
CA ASP A 39 -17.07 9.99 -1.65
C ASP A 39 -15.83 10.62 -1.04
N ILE A 40 -15.42 11.78 -1.55
CA ILE A 40 -14.25 12.54 -1.09
C ILE A 40 -14.49 13.13 0.30
N ASN A 41 -15.74 13.48 0.62
CA ASN A 41 -16.08 14.12 1.90
C ASN A 41 -16.15 13.13 3.07
N GLU A 42 -16.28 11.83 2.78
CA GLU A 42 -16.36 10.76 3.78
C GLU A 42 -15.08 9.93 3.88
N GLN A 43 -13.99 10.37 3.24
CA GLN A 43 -12.72 9.66 3.29
C GLN A 43 -12.15 9.65 4.72
N PRO A 44 -11.64 8.51 5.22
CA PRO A 44 -10.80 8.51 6.40
C PRO A 44 -9.50 9.25 6.12
N ASN A 45 -8.71 9.47 7.16
CA ASN A 45 -7.42 10.14 7.05
C ASN A 45 -6.58 9.49 5.93
N THR A 46 -5.90 10.30 5.10
CA THR A 46 -5.23 9.87 3.86
C THR A 46 -4.15 8.79 4.06
N ALA A 47 -3.71 8.57 5.30
CA ALA A 47 -2.80 7.50 5.68
C ALA A 47 -3.34 6.09 5.34
N GLU A 48 -4.66 5.90 5.35
CA GLU A 48 -5.28 4.61 5.06
C GLU A 48 -5.64 4.42 3.59
N GLY A 49 -5.36 5.40 2.72
CA GLY A 49 -5.74 5.39 1.30
C GLY A 49 -7.17 5.88 1.05
N ILE A 50 -7.61 5.77 -0.21
CA ILE A 50 -8.94 6.17 -0.65
C ILE A 50 -9.91 5.00 -0.50
N ARG A 51 -11.01 5.22 0.22
CA ARG A 51 -12.11 4.28 0.43
C ARG A 51 -13.05 4.26 -0.76
N TYR A 52 -13.27 3.05 -1.25
CA TYR A 52 -14.22 2.67 -2.28
C TYR A 52 -15.23 1.67 -1.71
N PHE A 53 -16.44 1.76 -2.21
CA PHE A 53 -17.54 0.84 -1.93
C PHE A 53 -17.80 0.02 -3.17
N ILE A 54 -17.81 -1.30 -2.99
CA ILE A 54 -17.94 -2.28 -4.07
C ILE A 54 -19.02 -3.26 -3.67
N LEU A 55 -19.86 -3.71 -4.61
CA LEU A 55 -20.87 -4.72 -4.33
C LEU A 55 -20.22 -6.02 -3.86
N ASP A 56 -20.77 -6.65 -2.82
CA ASP A 56 -20.20 -7.90 -2.30
C ASP A 56 -20.28 -9.04 -3.33
N THR A 57 -21.23 -8.97 -4.27
CA THR A 57 -21.31 -9.87 -5.44
C THR A 57 -20.05 -9.85 -6.30
N ASP A 58 -19.39 -8.70 -6.41
CA ASP A 58 -18.17 -8.50 -7.20
C ASP A 58 -16.89 -8.71 -6.38
N ARG A 59 -16.99 -8.99 -5.08
CA ARG A 59 -15.84 -9.14 -4.17
C ARG A 59 -14.77 -10.08 -4.69
N LYS A 60 -15.15 -11.30 -5.07
CA LYS A 60 -14.18 -12.31 -5.59
C LYS A 60 -13.52 -11.87 -6.89
N ARG A 61 -14.27 -11.15 -7.72
CA ARG A 61 -13.80 -10.65 -9.02
C ARG A 61 -12.81 -9.50 -8.82
N VAL A 62 -13.11 -8.58 -7.93
CA VAL A 62 -12.22 -7.46 -7.57
C VAL A 62 -10.96 -7.96 -6.88
N ASP A 63 -11.08 -8.86 -5.91
CA ASP A 63 -9.93 -9.42 -5.19
C ASP A 63 -8.90 -10.04 -6.15
N LYS A 64 -9.38 -10.84 -7.11
CA LYS A 64 -8.53 -11.40 -8.18
C LYS A 64 -7.86 -10.31 -9.02
N LEU A 65 -8.59 -9.26 -9.40
CA LEU A 65 -8.06 -8.16 -10.20
C LEU A 65 -6.98 -7.35 -9.45
N LEU A 66 -7.15 -7.14 -8.15
CA LEU A 66 -6.17 -6.43 -7.32
C LEU A 66 -4.85 -7.21 -7.27
N VAL A 67 -4.93 -8.53 -7.03
CA VAL A 67 -3.76 -9.42 -6.98
C VAL A 67 -3.06 -9.50 -8.34
N GLU A 68 -3.80 -9.71 -9.43
CA GLU A 68 -3.25 -9.81 -10.79
C GLU A 68 -2.55 -8.52 -11.24
N ASN A 69 -3.02 -7.36 -10.77
CA ASN A 69 -2.50 -6.07 -11.17
C ASN A 69 -1.57 -5.44 -10.13
N ASP A 70 -1.19 -6.15 -9.06
CA ASP A 70 -0.28 -5.65 -8.01
C ASP A 70 -0.77 -4.31 -7.42
N ILE A 71 -2.09 -4.19 -7.22
CA ILE A 71 -2.72 -3.01 -6.61
C ILE A 71 -2.77 -3.22 -5.10
N ILE A 72 -2.19 -2.30 -4.34
CA ILE A 72 -2.20 -2.40 -2.88
C ILE A 72 -3.50 -1.81 -2.37
N ALA A 73 -4.33 -2.69 -1.83
CA ALA A 73 -5.58 -2.33 -1.21
C ALA A 73 -5.82 -3.18 0.04
N SER A 74 -6.67 -2.66 0.92
CA SER A 74 -7.06 -3.33 2.15
C SER A 74 -8.56 -3.26 2.39
N THR A 75 -9.02 -4.08 3.31
CA THR A 75 -10.42 -4.12 3.75
C THR A 75 -10.48 -3.65 5.19
N GLU A 76 -11.64 -3.30 5.76
CA GLU A 76 -11.71 -2.86 7.18
C GLU A 76 -11.03 -3.83 8.17
N THR A 77 -10.96 -5.12 7.84
CA THR A 77 -10.30 -6.16 8.64
C THR A 77 -8.79 -6.30 8.45
N ILE A 78 -8.20 -5.70 7.41
CA ILE A 78 -6.78 -5.87 7.06
C ILE A 78 -6.18 -4.47 6.94
N SER A 79 -5.04 -4.20 7.58
CA SER A 79 -4.43 -2.86 7.48
C SER A 79 -3.75 -2.65 6.11
N ASN A 80 -3.88 -1.44 5.56
CA ASN A 80 -3.17 -0.96 4.37
C ASN A 80 -1.69 -0.71 4.68
N HIS A 81 -0.90 -1.78 4.77
CA HIS A 81 0.55 -1.63 4.87
C HIS A 81 1.25 -2.26 3.67
N ASP A 82 1.95 -1.43 2.90
CA ASP A 82 2.81 -1.93 1.83
C ASP A 82 4.09 -2.52 2.46
N PHE A 83 4.09 -3.83 2.62
CA PHE A 83 5.26 -4.58 3.10
C PHE A 83 6.49 -4.42 2.20
N ARG A 84 6.33 -4.02 0.93
CA ARG A 84 7.46 -3.82 0.01
C ARG A 84 8.26 -2.57 0.34
N ASP A 85 7.61 -1.53 0.85
CA ASP A 85 8.27 -0.30 1.25
C ASP A 85 9.08 -0.51 2.55
N GLN A 86 8.56 -1.31 3.49
CA GLN A 86 9.33 -1.70 4.68
C GLN A 86 10.60 -2.51 4.33
N LYS A 87 10.52 -3.41 3.33
CA LYS A 87 11.68 -4.18 2.87
C LYS A 87 12.79 -3.30 2.30
N LYS A 88 12.45 -2.20 1.64
CA LYS A 88 13.44 -1.22 1.13
C LYS A 88 14.13 -0.49 2.26
N LEU A 89 13.39 -0.03 3.27
CA LEU A 89 13.95 0.65 4.43
C LEU A 89 14.90 -0.26 5.22
N TYR A 90 14.52 -1.54 5.39
CA TYR A 90 15.38 -2.52 6.07
C TYR A 90 16.71 -2.74 5.33
N LYS A 91 16.70 -2.77 3.99
CA LYS A 91 17.92 -2.89 3.19
C LYS A 91 18.85 -1.69 3.39
N VAL A 92 18.31 -0.47 3.43
CA VAL A 92 19.10 0.74 3.71
C VAL A 92 19.68 0.70 5.12
N TYR A 93 18.88 0.31 6.11
CA TYR A 93 19.33 0.20 7.50
C TYR A 93 20.51 -0.78 7.65
N VAL A 94 20.44 -1.95 7.01
CA VAL A 94 21.52 -2.94 7.01
C VAL A 94 22.80 -2.38 6.38
N TRP A 95 22.69 -1.66 5.25
CA TRP A 95 23.84 -1.02 4.62
C TRP A 95 24.50 0.01 5.54
N VAL A 96 23.71 0.84 6.23
CA VAL A 96 24.22 1.81 7.20
C VAL A 96 24.93 1.13 8.36
N ALA A 97 24.33 0.07 8.92
CA ALA A 97 24.94 -0.70 10.02
C ALA A 97 26.30 -1.30 9.62
N ILE A 98 26.39 -1.88 8.43
CA ILE A 98 27.66 -2.42 7.88
C ILE A 98 28.71 -1.30 7.76
N SER A 99 28.34 -0.13 7.24
CA SER A 99 29.27 1.00 7.11
C SER A 99 29.80 1.48 8.46
N ILE A 100 28.96 1.54 9.50
CA ILE A 100 29.39 1.94 10.85
C ILE A 100 30.38 0.92 11.43
N ILE A 101 30.08 -0.38 11.31
CA ILE A 101 30.98 -1.45 11.78
C ILE A 101 32.33 -1.38 11.06
N LEU A 102 32.31 -1.15 9.74
CA LEU A 102 33.54 -1.03 8.94
C LEU A 102 34.41 0.15 9.42
N LEU A 103 33.80 1.30 9.71
CA LEU A 103 34.52 2.48 10.21
C LEU A 103 35.16 2.23 11.58
N ILE A 104 34.45 1.56 12.49
CA ILE A 104 34.99 1.19 13.81
C ILE A 104 36.19 0.24 13.64
N CYS A 105 36.06 -0.78 12.79
CA CYS A 105 37.15 -1.72 12.51
C CYS A 105 38.38 -1.00 11.92
N ILE A 106 38.19 -0.07 10.99
CA ILE A 106 39.28 0.73 10.40
C ILE A 106 39.96 1.57 11.49
N GLY A 107 39.19 2.23 12.35
CA GLY A 107 39.73 3.01 13.48
C GLY A 107 40.60 2.16 14.40
N PHE A 108 40.12 0.96 14.78
CA PHE A 108 40.88 0.02 15.59
C PHE A 108 42.18 -0.46 14.91
N ILE A 109 42.13 -0.77 13.61
CA ILE A 109 43.32 -1.20 12.86
C ILE A 109 44.36 -0.07 12.83
N ILE A 110 43.92 1.17 12.59
CA ILE A 110 44.80 2.35 12.57
C ILE A 110 45.43 2.55 13.95
N GLU A 111 44.65 2.49 15.03
CA GLU A 111 45.14 2.63 16.40
C GLU A 111 46.18 1.54 16.74
N VAL A 112 45.90 0.27 16.43
CA VAL A 112 46.85 -0.84 16.64
C VAL A 112 48.12 -0.69 15.81
N PHE A 113 48.03 -0.11 14.61
CA PHE A 113 49.19 0.11 13.74
C PHE A 113 50.03 1.33 14.14
N LEU A 114 49.41 2.39 14.66
CA LEU A 114 50.09 3.60 15.16
C LEU A 114 50.69 3.41 16.57
N ASN A 115 50.10 2.55 17.39
CA ASN A 115 50.54 2.31 18.76
C ASN A 115 51.56 1.15 18.86
N LYS A 116 52.21 0.81 17.75
CA LYS A 116 53.23 -0.22 17.60
C LYS A 116 54.53 0.42 17.10
#